data_AF-A0A2V5MYB7-F1
#
_entry.id   AF-A0A2V5MYB7-F1
#
_cell.length_a   1.000
_cell.length_b   1.000
_cell.length_c   1.000
_cell.angle_alpha   90.00
_cell.angle_beta   90.00
_cell.angle_gamma   90.00
#
_symmetry.space_group_name_H-M   'P 1'
#
loop_
_entity.id
_entity.type
_entity.pdbx_description
1 polymer ?
#
loop_
_entity_poly.entity_id
_entity_poly.type
_entity_poly.pdbx_seq_one_letter_code
_entity_poly.pdbx_strand_id
1 'polypeptide(L)'
;MLAEAHGDGDLVICDVVAAEYFAVLLHEDKFRETLAALGLSFSGTSLESAQLAGSIFKQYRREGGPREHLIPDFLIGAHAQTQANRIAAIDCGYLRRYFPRLRVLKPS
;
A
#
# COMPACT_ATOMS: atom_id res chain seq x y z
N MET A 1 4.23 16.25 2.59
CA MET A 1 4.71 14.88 2.34
C MET A 1 3.79 14.09 1.39
N LEU A 2 2.46 13.94 1.62
CA LEU A 2 1.54 13.50 0.54
C LEU A 2 1.36 14.58 -0.56
N ALA A 3 1.47 15.86 -0.18
CA ALA A 3 1.38 17.00 -1.10
C ALA A 3 2.54 17.12 -2.12
N GLU A 4 3.68 16.46 -1.89
CA GLU A 4 4.84 16.55 -2.80
C GLU A 4 4.83 15.43 -3.87
N ALA A 5 4.04 14.38 -3.66
CA ALA A 5 3.81 13.33 -4.67
C ALA A 5 2.78 13.76 -5.74
N HIS A 6 2.18 14.94 -5.59
CA HIS A 6 1.09 15.46 -6.42
C HIS A 6 1.52 15.95 -7.81
N GLY A 7 2.80 15.78 -8.17
CA GLY A 7 3.36 16.29 -9.44
C GLY A 7 3.36 15.31 -10.61
N ASP A 8 3.09 14.01 -10.39
CA ASP A 8 3.52 12.96 -11.35
C ASP A 8 2.48 11.87 -11.66
N GLY A 9 1.24 11.94 -11.12
CA GLY A 9 0.15 11.00 -11.42
C GLY A 9 -0.94 10.89 -10.34
N ASP A 10 -1.99 10.09 -10.61
CA ASP A 10 -3.10 9.84 -9.68
C ASP A 10 -2.62 9.11 -8.42
N LEU A 11 -3.07 9.57 -7.24
CA LEU A 11 -2.80 8.90 -5.97
C LEU A 11 -3.96 7.97 -5.62
N VAL A 12 -3.65 6.72 -5.26
CA VAL A 12 -4.64 5.70 -4.93
C VAL A 12 -4.37 5.05 -3.58
N ILE A 13 -5.43 4.62 -2.89
CA ILE A 13 -5.35 3.80 -1.67
C ILE A 13 -6.14 2.50 -1.84
N CYS A 14 -5.61 1.40 -1.30
CA CYS A 14 -6.29 0.09 -1.27
C CYS A 14 -7.15 -0.08 -0.02
N ASP A 15 -7.84 -1.23 0.09
CA ASP A 15 -8.73 -1.56 1.22
C ASP A 15 -8.04 -1.43 2.58
N VAL A 16 -6.80 -1.94 2.68
CA VAL A 16 -6.03 -1.91 3.93
C VAL A 16 -5.72 -0.48 4.34
N VAL A 17 -5.15 0.32 3.43
CA VAL A 17 -4.78 1.71 3.71
C VAL A 17 -6.01 2.56 4.01
N ALA A 18 -7.11 2.35 3.28
CA ALA A 18 -8.37 3.04 3.53
C ALA A 18 -8.94 2.68 4.92
N ALA A 19 -8.90 1.41 5.31
CA ALA A 19 -9.37 0.96 6.62
C ALA A 19 -8.52 1.53 7.77
N GLU A 20 -7.18 1.47 7.66
CA GLU A 20 -6.27 2.05 8.65
C GLU A 20 -6.45 3.56 8.77
N TYR A 21 -6.57 4.25 7.64
CA TYR A 21 -6.75 5.70 7.64
C TYR A 21 -8.10 6.11 8.22
N PHE A 22 -9.18 5.40 7.87
CA PHE A 22 -10.49 5.62 8.46
C PHE A 22 -10.49 5.36 9.97
N ALA A 23 -9.78 4.33 10.45
CA ALA A 23 -9.70 4.02 11.89
C ALA A 23 -9.07 5.14 12.73
N VAL A 24 -8.22 6.00 12.13
CA VAL A 24 -7.66 7.18 12.80
C VAL A 24 -8.70 8.32 12.90
N LEU A 25 -9.58 8.45 11.91
CA LEU A 25 -10.56 9.54 11.84
C LEU A 25 -11.88 9.21 12.52
N LEU A 26 -12.38 7.98 12.34
CA LEU A 26 -13.69 7.48 12.76
C LEU A 26 -14.84 8.44 12.42
N HIS A 27 -14.77 9.09 11.26
CA HIS A 27 -15.74 10.08 10.81
C HIS A 27 -15.79 10.11 9.28
N GLU A 28 -16.97 9.83 8.72
CA GLU A 28 -17.13 9.66 7.26
C GLU A 28 -16.85 10.94 6.47
N ASP A 29 -17.45 12.07 6.86
CA ASP A 29 -17.27 13.32 6.11
C ASP A 29 -15.81 13.77 6.10
N LYS A 30 -15.15 13.80 7.28
CA LYS A 30 -13.72 14.14 7.39
C LYS A 30 -12.84 13.21 6.55
N PHE A 31 -13.17 11.92 6.49
CA PHE A 31 -12.44 10.98 5.65
C PHE A 31 -12.59 11.35 4.16
N ARG A 32 -13.82 11.55 3.68
CA ARG A 32 -14.09 11.95 2.29
C ARG A 32 -13.45 13.29 1.93
N GLU A 33 -13.55 14.28 2.82
CA GLU A 33 -12.92 15.59 2.67
C GLU A 33 -11.40 15.48 2.55
N THR A 34 -10.77 14.65 3.38
CA THR A 34 -9.31 14.53 3.34
C THR A 34 -8.83 13.75 2.11
N LEU A 35 -9.57 12.73 1.66
CA LEU A 35 -9.27 12.07 0.39
C LEU A 35 -9.33 13.07 -0.77
N ALA A 36 -10.39 13.88 -0.84
CA ALA A 36 -10.55 14.90 -1.87
C ALA A 36 -9.43 15.96 -1.81
N ALA A 37 -9.11 16.46 -0.61
CA ALA A 37 -8.07 17.46 -0.41
C ALA A 37 -6.67 16.96 -0.79
N LEU A 38 -6.41 15.66 -0.68
CA LEU A 38 -5.15 15.02 -1.06
C LEU A 38 -5.16 14.43 -2.47
N GLY A 39 -6.26 14.53 -3.21
CA GLY A 39 -6.46 13.89 -4.52
C GLY A 39 -6.29 12.38 -4.49
N LEU A 40 -6.67 11.73 -3.38
CA LEU A 40 -6.63 10.29 -3.21
C LEU A 40 -7.93 9.68 -3.73
N SER A 41 -7.81 8.64 -4.55
CA SER A 41 -8.93 7.81 -4.96
C SER A 41 -8.83 6.40 -4.37
N PHE A 42 -9.98 5.77 -4.12
CA PHE A 42 -10.03 4.40 -3.64
C PHE A 42 -9.92 3.41 -4.81
N SER A 43 -9.04 2.42 -4.68
CA SER A 43 -8.84 1.34 -5.64
C SER A 43 -8.75 0.02 -4.90
N GLY A 44 -9.85 -0.73 -4.87
CA GLY A 44 -9.92 -2.00 -4.14
C GLY A 44 -8.95 -3.06 -4.67
N THR A 45 -8.57 -4.00 -3.81
CA THR A 45 -7.64 -5.09 -4.11
C THR A 45 -8.24 -6.04 -5.13
N SER A 46 -7.59 -6.17 -6.28
CA SER A 46 -7.97 -7.12 -7.32
C SER A 46 -7.67 -8.57 -6.91
N LEU A 47 -8.29 -9.53 -7.60
CA LEU A 47 -7.99 -10.94 -7.40
C LEU A 47 -6.50 -11.26 -7.68
N GLU A 48 -5.91 -10.64 -8.70
CA GLU A 48 -4.49 -10.82 -9.03
C GLU A 48 -3.59 -10.34 -7.90
N SER A 49 -3.88 -9.16 -7.34
CA SER A 49 -3.15 -8.61 -6.18
C SER A 49 -3.27 -9.51 -4.96
N ALA A 50 -4.47 -10.04 -4.67
CA ALA A 50 -4.69 -10.96 -3.56
C ALA A 50 -3.91 -12.29 -3.72
N GLN A 51 -3.87 -12.84 -4.94
CA GLN A 51 -3.11 -14.06 -5.25
C GLN A 51 -1.60 -13.84 -5.14
N LEU A 52 -1.11 -12.70 -5.60
CA LEU A 52 0.29 -12.31 -5.47
C LEU A 52 0.68 -12.15 -3.99
N ALA A 53 -0.12 -11.43 -3.21
CA ALA A 53 0.10 -11.24 -1.77
C ALA A 53 0.16 -12.57 -1.03
N GLY A 54 -0.79 -13.48 -1.27
CA GLY A 54 -0.82 -14.81 -0.64
C GLY A 54 0.41 -15.66 -0.98
N SER A 55 0.86 -15.59 -2.23
CA SER A 55 2.03 -16.34 -2.72
C SER A 55 3.32 -15.87 -2.03
N ILE A 56 3.53 -14.56 -1.97
CA ILE A 56 4.70 -13.94 -1.33
C ILE A 56 4.63 -14.13 0.20
N PHE A 57 3.46 -13.97 0.82
CA PHE A 57 3.29 -14.21 2.26
C PHE A 57 3.64 -15.65 2.65
N LYS A 58 3.23 -16.63 1.82
CA LYS A 58 3.59 -18.04 2.03
C LYS A 58 5.11 -18.25 1.93
N GLN A 59 5.77 -17.58 0.99
CA GLN A 59 7.23 -17.62 0.87
C GLN A 59 7.91 -17.00 2.10
N TYR A 60 7.54 -15.77 2.47
CA TYR A 60 8.01 -15.09 3.68
C TYR A 60 7.90 -15.99 4.92
N ARG A 61 6.75 -16.62 5.10
CA ARG A 61 6.50 -17.52 6.22
C ARG A 61 7.36 -18.79 6.23
N ARG A 62 7.82 -19.25 5.06
CA ARG A 62 8.71 -20.40 4.91
C ARG A 62 10.17 -20.06 5.17
N GLU A 63 10.59 -18.85 4.80
CA GLU A 63 11.97 -18.37 4.99
C GLU A 63 12.34 -18.18 6.48
N GLY A 64 11.35 -18.11 7.37
CA GLY A 64 11.58 -17.96 8.81
C GLY A 64 12.01 -16.53 9.19
N GLY A 65 12.62 -16.37 10.37
CA GLY A 65 13.02 -15.07 10.89
C GLY A 65 11.91 -14.29 11.61
N PRO A 66 12.15 -13.00 11.93
CA PRO A 66 11.19 -12.15 12.64
C PRO A 66 9.88 -12.02 11.84
N ARG A 67 8.76 -12.31 12.50
CA ARG A 67 7.40 -12.28 11.89
C ARG A 67 6.76 -10.91 12.06
N GLU A 68 7.45 -9.89 11.61
CA GLU A 68 7.07 -8.48 11.76
C GLU A 68 5.98 -8.06 10.77
N HIS A 69 5.89 -8.71 9.60
CA HIS A 69 4.90 -8.37 8.58
C HIS A 69 3.73 -9.37 8.57
N LEU A 70 2.51 -8.84 8.48
CA LEU A 70 1.26 -9.58 8.41
C LEU A 70 0.69 -9.52 6.99
N ILE A 71 -0.33 -10.36 6.72
CA ILE A 71 -0.96 -10.39 5.39
C ILE A 71 -1.38 -9.00 4.84
N PRO A 72 -1.81 -8.00 5.65
CA PRO A 72 -2.13 -6.67 5.13
C PRO A 72 -0.92 -5.97 4.48
N ASP A 73 0.30 -6.13 5.00
CA ASP A 73 1.52 -5.56 4.41
C ASP A 73 1.77 -6.11 3.00
N PHE A 74 1.52 -7.40 2.80
CA PHE A 74 1.65 -8.04 1.49
C PHE A 74 0.53 -7.63 0.54
N LEU A 75 -0.68 -7.37 1.03
CA LEU A 75 -1.79 -6.85 0.23
C LEU A 75 -1.48 -5.44 -0.28
N ILE A 76 -0.92 -4.57 0.57
CA ILE A 76 -0.47 -3.23 0.16
C ILE A 76 0.61 -3.32 -0.92
N GLY A 77 1.66 -4.13 -0.69
CA GLY A 77 2.75 -4.29 -1.67
C GLY A 77 2.29 -4.89 -3.00
N ALA A 78 1.40 -5.89 -2.95
CA ALA A 78 0.87 -6.54 -4.14
C ALA A 78 -0.05 -5.61 -4.94
N HIS A 79 -0.95 -4.90 -4.25
CA HIS A 79 -1.79 -3.86 -4.87
C HIS A 79 -0.91 -2.80 -5.54
N ALA A 80 0.11 -2.29 -4.85
CA ALA A 80 0.98 -1.28 -5.43
C ALA A 80 1.71 -1.78 -6.69
N GLN A 81 2.18 -3.03 -6.70
CA GLN A 81 2.89 -3.61 -7.86
C GLN A 81 1.97 -3.88 -9.05
N THR A 82 0.69 -4.16 -8.82
CA THR A 82 -0.25 -4.61 -9.86
C THR A 82 -1.22 -3.51 -10.32
N GLN A 83 -1.55 -2.55 -9.45
CA GLN A 83 -2.59 -1.54 -9.69
C GLN A 83 -2.09 -0.08 -9.57
N ALA A 84 -0.95 0.19 -8.89
CA ALA A 84 -0.53 1.57 -8.60
C ALA A 84 0.84 1.98 -9.17
N ASN A 85 1.55 1.09 -9.87
CA ASN A 85 2.88 1.26 -10.49
C ASN A 85 4.05 1.59 -9.53
N ARG A 86 3.79 2.34 -8.45
CA ARG A 86 4.76 2.83 -7.47
C ARG A 86 4.13 2.81 -6.08
N ILE A 87 4.97 2.79 -5.05
CA ILE A 87 4.54 2.97 -3.66
C ILE A 87 5.41 4.03 -2.99
N ALA A 88 4.79 4.92 -2.22
CA ALA A 88 5.52 5.79 -1.30
C ALA A 88 5.56 5.13 0.08
N ALA A 89 6.75 4.74 0.54
CA ALA A 89 6.91 4.00 1.80
C ALA A 89 8.22 4.38 2.51
N ILE A 90 8.17 4.40 3.85
CA ILE A 90 9.35 4.66 4.69
C ILE A 90 10.23 3.41 4.76
N ASP A 91 9.64 2.24 5.02
CA ASP A 91 10.38 0.97 5.00
C ASP A 91 10.53 0.43 3.58
N CYS A 92 11.69 0.70 3.00
CA CYS A 92 12.05 0.21 1.68
C CYS A 92 12.63 -1.22 1.69
N GLY A 93 13.05 -1.76 2.83
CA GLY A 93 13.83 -3.00 2.91
C GLY A 93 12.98 -4.23 2.59
N TYR A 94 11.88 -4.37 3.33
CA TYR A 94 10.90 -5.44 3.13
C TYR A 94 10.31 -5.42 1.71
N LEU A 95 9.87 -4.25 1.25
CA LEU A 95 9.26 -4.08 -0.07
C LEU A 95 10.22 -4.46 -1.20
N ARG A 96 11.50 -4.06 -1.13
CA ARG A 96 12.49 -4.42 -2.15
C ARG A 96 12.80 -5.91 -2.18
N ARG A 97 12.79 -6.58 -1.02
CA ARG A 97 13.04 -8.03 -0.93
C ARG A 97 11.92 -8.84 -1.58
N TYR A 98 10.67 -8.50 -1.26
CA TYR A 98 9.52 -9.33 -1.64
C TYR A 98 8.78 -8.85 -2.89
N PHE A 99 8.92 -7.57 -3.25
CA PHE A 99 8.31 -6.95 -4.43
C PHE A 99 9.38 -6.31 -5.32
N PRO A 100 10.29 -7.10 -5.93
CA PRO A 100 11.43 -6.56 -6.67
C PRO A 100 11.03 -5.76 -7.92
N ARG A 101 9.80 -5.90 -8.41
CA ARG A 101 9.25 -5.14 -9.55
C ARG A 101 8.54 -3.86 -9.11
N LEU A 102 8.36 -3.64 -7.81
CA LEU A 102 7.70 -2.46 -7.28
C LEU A 102 8.68 -1.29 -7.17
N ARG A 103 8.33 -0.18 -7.81
CA ARG A 103 9.09 1.07 -7.68
C ARG A 103 8.74 1.76 -6.37
N VAL A 104 9.66 1.72 -5.41
CA VAL A 104 9.51 2.39 -4.11
C VAL A 104 10.05 3.81 -4.19
N LEU A 105 9.19 4.78 -3.93
CA LEU A 105 9.54 6.18 -3.71
C LEU A 105 9.82 6.36 -2.22
N LYS A 106 11.00 6.89 -1.88
CA LYS A 106 11.33 7.27 -0.51
C LYS A 106 10.95 8.74 -0.32
N PRO A 107 9.95 9.06 0.52
CA PRO A 107 9.66 10.45 0.87
C PRO A 107 10.85 11.04 1.64
N SER A 108 11.21 12.28 1.33
CA SER A 108 12.19 13.08 2.09
C SER A 108 11.59 13.68 3.35
#